data_AF-A0A3N5Y493-F1
#
_entry.id   AF-A0A3N5Y493-F1
#
_cell.length_a   1.000
_cell.length_b   1.000
_cell.length_c   1.000
_cell.angle_alpha   90.00
_cell.angle_beta   90.00
_cell.angle_gamma   90.00
#
_symmetry.space_group_name_H-M   'P 1'
#
loop_
_entity.id
_entity.type
_entity.pdbx_description
1 polymer ?
#
loop_
_entity_poly.entity_id
_entity_poly.type
_entity_poly.pdbx_seq_one_letter_code
_entity_poly.pdbx_strand_id
1 'polypeptide(L)'
;MLEDVGLIRGRVEVAQNEWVGVVLYAGEKRLAQAAVSYSDYQGKRWAHYQFHSLHTIDASRHTDALRVYMEGATRILLDVIPSNALQELAETTNQQLACIDRIAPSLGFIGGALNQPLVISVKKPLNIVRIELKAQHTYLNFSGLELVIDDCQVITPEKIKHITYSSKLSERVDIHTLQRPGFHSDQDDFPWLEIEFNDTEVINEIRFTNRGDVWGFRAQPLQIIGVGPDDRHHLLHQNTGNSEKLSLFRQLERLLGTSQFYAAITRENALSALVAHFYDCEDLVNKPTEQINLIPPLLSSWRDKVEDEVSVEDEIKLLAAYLVYYMKVQISLNILCFERLLNNRHRLQLLEDHINVLRKRLNEPLIELTKHGTALASKLTTDPGLYVSSIKTLIDDLETLGAKPCLAYGTLLGAVRDKAFIAHDDDVDIFVELPQTNMDYAQALAAVEEITSQLDTSKYVVNRASPSGDSLNMHVYVIETAVLIDVFPYWFKGETATLHMERMQLRDIPASMMQGRESIPFYGVSLPVLANANAFLAERYGEGWATPDKFHEWPWQLDV
;
A
#
# COMPACT_ATOMS: atom_id res chain seq x y z
N MET A 1 40.08 -4.85 24.06
CA MET A 1 39.20 -5.87 23.46
C MET A 1 37.85 -5.21 23.30
N LEU A 2 37.36 -5.25 22.06
CA LEU A 2 36.30 -4.42 21.51
C LEU A 2 34.94 -5.03 21.85
N GLU A 3 34.19 -4.37 22.71
CA GLU A 3 32.74 -4.52 22.86
C GLU A 3 32.11 -3.15 22.57
N ASP A 4 31.00 -3.14 21.83
CA ASP A 4 30.27 -1.99 21.27
C ASP A 4 30.89 -1.31 20.03
N VAL A 5 30.71 -1.93 18.86
CA VAL A 5 30.86 -1.24 17.56
C VAL A 5 29.70 -0.23 17.41
N GLY A 6 29.96 1.02 17.80
CA GLY A 6 28.99 2.11 17.84
C GLY A 6 29.36 3.20 18.86
N LEU A 7 30.32 2.90 19.74
CA LEU A 7 30.75 3.78 20.81
C LEU A 7 32.23 4.11 20.68
N ILE A 8 32.55 5.26 20.08
CA ILE A 8 33.91 5.82 20.19
C ILE A 8 34.08 6.26 21.65
N ARG A 9 34.79 5.44 22.42
CA ARG A 9 35.25 5.73 23.77
C ARG A 9 36.76 5.92 23.77
N GLY A 10 37.24 6.83 24.60
CA GLY A 10 38.66 6.96 24.84
C GLY A 10 38.93 7.66 26.16
N ARG A 11 40.21 7.73 26.52
CA ARG A 11 40.65 8.46 27.70
C ARG A 11 41.89 9.27 27.40
N VAL A 12 41.98 10.45 27.99
CA VAL A 12 43.16 11.31 27.95
C VAL A 12 43.54 11.71 29.37
N GLU A 13 44.84 11.72 29.67
CA GLU A 13 45.37 12.21 30.94
C GLU A 13 45.26 13.74 30.95
N VAL A 14 44.74 14.30 32.05
CA VAL A 14 44.50 15.74 32.23
C VAL A 14 45.01 16.19 33.59
N ALA A 15 45.33 17.48 33.76
CA ALA A 15 45.67 17.99 35.07
C ALA A 15 44.44 17.99 36.02
N GLN A 16 44.68 17.95 37.33
CA GLN A 16 43.61 17.82 38.33
C GLN A 16 42.51 18.88 38.26
N ASN A 17 42.81 20.07 37.73
CA ASN A 17 41.87 21.19 37.63
C ASN A 17 41.41 21.48 36.18
N GLU A 18 41.73 20.61 35.22
CA GLU A 18 41.41 20.82 33.81
C GLU A 18 40.06 20.21 33.42
N TRP A 19 39.32 20.97 32.60
CA TRP A 19 38.12 20.51 31.91
C TRP A 19 38.41 20.37 30.41
N VAL A 20 37.99 19.27 29.83
CA VAL A 20 38.24 18.95 28.42
C VAL A 20 36.94 18.80 27.66
N GLY A 21 36.90 19.41 26.47
CA GLY A 21 35.85 19.23 25.48
C GLY A 21 36.35 18.30 24.36
N VAL A 22 35.63 17.21 24.11
CA VAL A 22 35.99 16.29 23.03
C VAL A 22 34.97 16.42 21.91
N VAL A 23 35.44 16.81 20.71
CA VAL A 23 34.60 17.07 19.55
C VAL A 23 35.20 16.45 18.31
N LEU A 24 34.33 15.89 17.49
CA LEU A 24 34.68 15.30 16.21
C LEU A 24 34.44 16.30 15.07
N TYR A 25 35.35 16.37 14.11
CA TYR A 25 35.28 17.24 12.94
C TYR A 25 35.45 16.46 11.63
N ALA A 26 34.92 17.00 10.54
CA ALA A 26 35.31 16.67 9.17
C ALA A 26 35.66 17.99 8.46
N GLY A 27 36.93 18.18 8.11
CA GLY A 27 37.46 19.50 7.75
C GLY A 27 37.23 20.52 8.86
N GLU A 28 36.52 21.61 8.57
CA GLU A 28 36.15 22.65 9.55
C GLU A 28 34.77 22.42 10.20
N LYS A 29 34.00 21.43 9.73
CA LYS A 29 32.64 21.18 10.21
C LYS A 29 32.64 20.31 11.46
N ARG A 30 32.02 20.81 12.52
CA ARG A 30 31.76 20.08 13.76
C ARG A 30 30.71 18.99 13.53
N LEU A 31 31.06 17.73 13.82
CA LEU A 31 30.20 16.56 13.61
C LEU A 31 29.48 16.12 14.89
N ALA A 32 30.18 16.02 16.02
CA ALA A 32 29.61 15.54 17.28
C ALA A 32 30.41 16.04 18.49
N GLN A 33 29.79 16.09 19.67
CA GLN A 33 30.45 16.34 20.96
C GLN A 33 30.27 15.12 21.86
N ALA A 34 31.35 14.67 22.49
CA ALA A 34 31.29 13.57 23.43
C ALA A 34 30.88 14.07 24.83
N ALA A 35 30.18 13.23 25.58
CA ALA A 35 30.07 13.38 27.01
C ALA A 35 31.41 13.02 27.64
N VAL A 36 31.87 13.82 28.62
CA VAL A 36 33.16 13.61 29.29
C VAL A 36 32.93 13.36 30.78
N SER A 37 33.46 12.27 31.31
CA SER A 37 33.51 11.95 32.73
C SER A 37 34.97 11.89 33.19
N TYR A 38 35.21 11.98 34.51
CA TYR A 38 36.57 12.00 35.05
C TYR A 38 36.78 10.90 36.09
N SER A 39 37.99 10.37 36.14
CA SER A 39 38.43 9.49 37.23
C SER A 39 39.86 9.80 37.64
N ASP A 40 40.15 9.71 38.94
CA ASP A 40 41.51 9.79 39.46
C ASP A 40 42.06 8.38 39.72
N TYR A 41 43.24 8.08 39.15
CA TYR A 41 43.90 6.79 39.34
C TYR A 41 45.42 6.98 39.38
N GLN A 42 46.07 6.45 40.43
CA GLN A 42 47.52 6.54 40.64
C GLN A 42 48.09 7.98 40.58
N GLY A 43 47.38 8.94 41.17
CA GLY A 43 47.82 10.35 41.21
C GLY A 43 47.67 11.10 39.88
N LYS A 44 47.00 10.50 38.89
CA LYS A 44 46.69 11.11 37.59
C LYS A 44 45.18 11.21 37.40
N ARG A 45 44.71 12.31 36.81
CA ARG A 45 43.31 12.50 36.41
C ARG A 45 43.13 12.08 34.96
N TRP A 46 42.08 11.32 34.69
CA TRP A 46 41.73 10.85 33.36
C TRP A 46 40.37 11.40 32.96
N ALA A 47 40.29 12.02 31.79
CA ALA A 47 39.03 12.37 31.15
C ALA A 47 38.62 11.22 30.22
N HIS A 48 37.50 10.57 30.51
CA HIS A 48 36.89 9.54 29.67
C HIS A 48 35.83 10.19 28.81
N TYR A 49 35.86 9.95 27.52
CA TYR A 49 34.89 10.53 26.60
C TYR A 49 34.09 9.45 25.87
N GLN A 50 32.84 9.79 25.57
CA GLN A 50 31.88 8.92 24.91
C GLN A 50 31.02 9.68 23.91
N PHE A 51 31.13 9.34 22.62
CA PHE A 51 30.20 9.81 21.60
C PHE A 51 28.95 8.93 21.59
N HIS A 52 27.77 9.55 21.77
CA HIS A 52 26.50 8.84 21.89
C HIS A 52 25.76 8.68 20.54
N SER A 53 26.23 9.33 19.47
CA SER A 53 25.52 9.39 18.18
C SER A 53 26.41 9.84 17.02
N LEU A 54 27.17 8.93 16.41
CA LEU A 54 27.89 9.18 15.16
C LEU A 54 27.07 8.68 13.97
N HIS A 55 25.94 9.32 13.71
CA HIS A 55 24.95 8.76 12.78
C HIS A 55 25.17 9.11 11.30
N THR A 56 26.16 9.95 10.95
CA THR A 56 26.28 10.52 9.59
C THR A 56 27.72 10.81 9.15
N ILE A 57 28.71 10.04 9.61
CA ILE A 57 30.06 10.19 9.07
C ILE A 57 30.15 9.41 7.76
N ASP A 58 30.04 10.13 6.64
CA ASP A 58 30.45 9.62 5.34
C ASP A 58 31.98 9.49 5.35
N ALA A 59 32.47 8.30 5.68
CA ALA A 59 33.91 8.00 5.71
C ALA A 59 34.58 8.21 4.34
N SER A 60 33.81 8.33 3.25
CA SER A 60 34.33 8.51 1.90
C SER A 60 34.75 9.95 1.56
N ARG A 61 34.40 10.95 2.39
CA ARG A 61 34.77 12.35 2.15
C ARG A 61 35.32 13.02 3.41
N HIS A 62 36.66 13.10 3.47
CA HIS A 62 37.45 14.03 4.28
C HIS A 62 37.16 14.04 5.79
N THR A 63 37.30 12.90 6.46
CA THR A 63 37.56 12.90 7.92
C THR A 63 39.06 12.89 8.18
N ASP A 64 39.67 14.07 8.16
CA ASP A 64 41.13 14.19 8.30
C ASP A 64 41.58 14.27 9.78
N ALA A 65 40.68 14.44 10.77
CA ALA A 65 41.06 14.66 12.17
C ALA A 65 39.93 14.49 13.23
N LEU A 66 40.17 13.72 14.29
CA LEU A 66 39.49 13.87 15.59
C LEU A 66 40.28 14.88 16.43
N ARG A 67 39.67 16.01 16.81
CA ARG A 67 40.35 17.06 17.57
C ARG A 67 39.83 17.14 19.00
N VAL A 68 40.68 16.77 19.96
CA VAL A 68 40.41 17.01 21.39
C VAL A 68 40.91 18.39 21.77
N TYR A 69 40.05 19.23 22.35
CA TYR A 69 40.42 20.60 22.76
C TYR A 69 40.15 20.87 24.25
N MET A 70 40.91 21.80 24.81
CA MET A 70 40.67 22.28 26.17
C MET A 70 39.72 23.48 26.15
N GLU A 71 38.79 23.53 27.09
CA GLU A 71 37.86 24.65 27.18
C GLU A 71 38.64 25.92 27.58
N GLY A 72 38.69 26.90 26.68
CA GLY A 72 39.45 28.16 26.86
C GLY A 72 40.84 28.20 26.24
N ALA A 73 41.32 27.13 25.59
CA ALA A 73 42.60 27.15 24.86
C ALA A 73 42.54 26.37 23.54
N THR A 74 43.02 27.00 22.46
CA THR A 74 43.12 26.47 21.08
C THR A 74 44.18 25.36 20.93
N ARG A 75 44.36 24.50 21.92
CA ARG A 75 45.41 23.48 21.95
C ARG A 75 44.80 22.10 21.65
N ILE A 76 45.18 21.54 20.50
CA ILE A 76 44.80 20.18 20.07
C ILE A 76 45.64 19.17 20.86
N LEU A 77 44.98 18.32 21.66
CA LEU A 77 45.65 17.33 22.53
C LEU A 77 45.98 16.02 21.80
N LEU A 78 45.23 15.68 20.76
CA LEU A 78 45.43 14.49 19.93
C LEU A 78 44.84 14.77 18.54
N ASP A 79 45.55 14.33 17.50
CA ASP A 79 45.14 14.40 16.10
C ASP A 79 45.30 13.00 15.50
N VAL A 80 44.53 12.03 16.00
CA VAL A 80 44.58 10.63 15.54
C VAL A 80 43.21 10.00 15.70
N ILE A 81 42.54 9.70 14.59
CA ILE A 81 41.75 8.46 14.53
C ILE A 81 42.71 7.44 13.91
N PRO A 82 43.03 6.30 14.56
CA PRO A 82 43.75 5.25 13.87
C PRO A 82 42.96 4.95 12.60
N SER A 83 43.58 5.03 11.42
CA SER A 83 42.93 4.72 10.14
C SER A 83 42.16 3.40 10.19
N ASN A 84 42.67 2.45 10.99
CA ASN A 84 42.07 1.19 11.40
C ASN A 84 40.63 1.33 11.95
N ALA A 85 40.36 2.30 12.82
CA ALA A 85 39.05 2.49 13.45
C ALA A 85 38.01 3.12 12.50
N LEU A 86 38.44 4.00 11.60
CA LEU A 86 37.56 4.50 10.52
C LEU A 86 37.27 3.40 9.50
N GLN A 87 38.26 2.58 9.19
CA GLN A 87 38.11 1.43 8.32
C GLN A 87 37.16 0.40 8.93
N GLU A 88 37.31 0.04 10.21
CA GLU A 88 36.39 -0.86 10.92
C GLU A 88 34.95 -0.33 10.95
N LEU A 89 34.77 0.99 11.16
CA LEU A 89 33.45 1.62 11.14
C LEU A 89 32.82 1.61 9.74
N ALA A 90 33.61 1.89 8.70
CA ALA A 90 33.17 1.85 7.31
C ALA A 90 32.83 0.42 6.86
N GLU A 91 33.65 -0.56 7.25
CA GLU A 91 33.40 -1.98 7.01
C GLU A 91 32.10 -2.44 7.69
N THR A 92 31.89 -2.05 8.95
CA THR A 92 30.64 -2.33 9.68
C THR A 92 29.43 -1.72 8.98
N THR A 93 29.52 -0.45 8.57
CA THR A 93 28.43 0.24 7.88
C THR A 93 28.10 -0.45 6.55
N ASN A 94 29.12 -0.82 5.77
CA ASN A 94 28.93 -1.53 4.51
C ASN A 94 28.31 -2.92 4.72
N GLN A 95 28.69 -3.64 5.78
CA GLN A 95 28.06 -4.91 6.16
C GLN A 95 26.59 -4.74 6.53
N GLN A 96 26.22 -3.67 7.25
CA GLN A 96 24.83 -3.36 7.59
C GLN A 96 24.00 -3.06 6.35
N LEU A 97 24.52 -2.25 5.42
CA LEU A 97 23.87 -1.93 4.15
C LEU A 97 23.67 -3.20 3.31
N ALA A 98 24.72 -4.01 3.16
CA ALA A 98 24.66 -5.28 2.42
C ALA A 98 23.69 -6.28 3.07
N CYS A 99 23.56 -6.27 4.39
CA CYS A 99 22.57 -7.07 5.10
C CYS A 99 21.15 -6.70 4.66
N ILE A 100 20.82 -5.41 4.64
CA ILE A 100 19.50 -4.93 4.22
C ILE A 100 19.22 -5.23 2.75
N ASP A 101 20.20 -5.04 1.86
CA ASP A 101 20.04 -5.35 0.44
C ASP A 101 19.69 -6.83 0.20
N ARG A 102 20.11 -7.73 1.10
CA ARG A 102 19.80 -9.15 1.05
C ARG A 102 18.44 -9.51 1.65
N ILE A 103 17.98 -8.82 2.69
CA ILE A 103 16.78 -9.22 3.45
C ILE A 103 15.55 -8.34 3.20
N ALA A 104 15.70 -7.18 2.54
CA ALA A 104 14.61 -6.23 2.29
C ALA A 104 14.46 -5.91 0.78
N PRO A 105 14.01 -6.86 -0.05
CA PRO A 105 13.93 -6.68 -1.50
C PRO A 105 12.89 -5.64 -1.92
N SER A 106 11.92 -5.32 -1.05
CA SER A 106 10.95 -4.24 -1.27
C SER A 106 11.27 -3.01 -0.42
N LEU A 107 12.54 -2.76 -0.07
CA LEU A 107 12.93 -1.54 0.63
C LEU A 107 12.35 -0.31 -0.06
N GLY A 108 11.74 0.57 0.75
CA GLY A 108 11.03 1.73 0.26
C GLY A 108 9.59 1.44 -0.18
N PHE A 109 9.02 0.28 0.19
CA PHE A 109 7.61 -0.02 -0.03
C PHE A 109 6.72 1.11 0.51
N ILE A 110 5.89 1.69 -0.38
CA ILE A 110 4.91 2.72 -0.05
C ILE A 110 3.52 2.17 -0.39
N GLY A 111 2.61 2.27 0.58
CA GLY A 111 1.24 1.77 0.48
C GLY A 111 1.01 0.59 1.40
N GLY A 112 0.22 -0.38 0.94
CA GLY A 112 -0.11 -1.60 1.66
C GLY A 112 -1.59 -1.87 1.70
N ALA A 113 -2.03 -2.66 2.68
CA ALA A 113 -3.42 -3.14 2.78
C ALA A 113 -4.48 -2.04 2.80
N LEU A 114 -4.12 -0.86 3.34
CA LEU A 114 -4.97 0.32 3.45
C LEU A 114 -4.56 1.45 2.51
N ASN A 115 -3.62 1.20 1.57
CA ASN A 115 -3.03 2.21 0.69
C ASN A 115 -2.54 3.48 1.44
N GLN A 116 -1.85 3.29 2.57
CA GLN A 116 -1.42 4.38 3.44
C GLN A 116 -0.35 5.26 2.75
N PRO A 117 -0.38 6.60 2.94
CA PRO A 117 0.64 7.47 2.39
C PRO A 117 2.00 7.28 3.08
N LEU A 118 3.07 7.47 2.31
CA LEU A 118 4.38 7.78 2.86
C LEU A 118 4.31 9.20 3.48
N VAL A 119 4.63 9.29 4.76
CA VAL A 119 4.63 10.55 5.51
C VAL A 119 6.06 11.02 5.76
N ILE A 120 6.43 12.17 5.23
CA ILE A 120 7.78 12.75 5.35
C ILE A 120 7.70 14.02 6.19
N SER A 121 8.38 14.01 7.34
CA SER A 121 8.51 15.22 8.16
C SER A 121 9.58 16.14 7.56
N VAL A 122 9.18 17.36 7.22
CA VAL A 122 10.05 18.34 6.53
C VAL A 122 10.44 19.46 7.50
N LYS A 123 9.45 20.19 8.03
CA LYS A 123 9.60 21.34 8.95
C LYS A 123 10.62 22.39 8.46
N LYS A 124 10.55 22.74 7.17
CA LYS A 124 11.47 23.68 6.51
C LYS A 124 10.74 24.68 5.62
N PRO A 125 11.26 25.92 5.51
CA PRO A 125 10.82 26.87 4.49
C PRO A 125 11.29 26.39 3.11
N LEU A 126 10.36 26.24 2.17
CA LEU A 126 10.61 25.80 0.80
C LEU A 126 9.97 26.77 -0.19
N ASN A 127 10.64 26.98 -1.32
CA ASN A 127 10.10 27.64 -2.51
C ASN A 127 9.60 26.63 -3.54
N ILE A 128 10.21 25.44 -3.56
CA ILE A 128 9.91 24.39 -4.53
C ILE A 128 9.86 23.03 -3.83
N VAL A 129 8.90 22.20 -4.22
CA VAL A 129 8.88 20.75 -3.95
C VAL A 129 8.93 20.00 -5.26
N ARG A 130 9.90 19.09 -5.40
CA ARG A 130 10.10 18.25 -6.57
C ARG A 130 10.01 16.77 -6.21
N ILE A 131 9.25 16.03 -6.98
CA ILE A 131 9.05 14.59 -6.90
C ILE A 131 9.63 13.98 -8.17
N GLU A 132 10.54 13.02 -8.06
CA GLU A 132 11.16 12.40 -9.22
C GLU A 132 11.47 10.92 -9.02
N LEU A 133 11.55 10.19 -10.13
CA LEU A 133 12.01 8.80 -10.13
C LEU A 133 13.42 8.72 -10.70
N LYS A 134 14.35 8.08 -9.98
CA LYS A 134 15.71 7.78 -10.47
C LYS A 134 15.75 6.50 -11.31
N ALA A 135 14.88 6.41 -12.31
CA ALA A 135 14.84 5.30 -13.26
C ALA A 135 14.50 5.77 -14.67
N GLN A 136 14.99 5.00 -15.64
CA GLN A 136 14.76 5.21 -17.06
C GLN A 136 13.51 4.46 -17.52
N HIS A 137 12.89 4.94 -18.61
CA HIS A 137 11.77 4.29 -19.29
C HIS A 137 10.60 3.93 -18.35
N THR A 138 10.28 4.82 -17.40
CA THR A 138 9.27 4.60 -16.37
C THR A 138 8.23 5.71 -16.36
N TYR A 139 7.26 5.61 -15.46
CA TYR A 139 6.18 6.57 -15.27
C TYR A 139 6.21 7.07 -13.83
N LEU A 140 6.21 8.38 -13.62
CA LEU A 140 5.85 8.94 -12.31
C LEU A 140 4.33 8.87 -12.19
N ASN A 141 3.87 7.93 -11.37
CA ASN A 141 2.45 7.64 -11.22
C ASN A 141 2.10 7.38 -9.75
N PHE A 142 1.21 8.18 -9.19
CA PHE A 142 0.77 8.11 -7.80
C PHE A 142 -0.68 8.55 -7.67
N SER A 143 -1.33 8.18 -6.56
CA SER A 143 -2.76 8.40 -6.33
C SER A 143 -3.09 9.60 -5.45
N GLY A 144 -2.07 10.22 -4.84
CA GLY A 144 -2.24 11.47 -4.11
C GLY A 144 -0.94 12.08 -3.62
N LEU A 145 -0.93 13.40 -3.49
CA LEU A 145 0.15 14.20 -2.94
C LEU A 145 -0.44 15.35 -2.14
N GLU A 146 -0.19 15.38 -0.84
CA GLU A 146 -0.60 16.47 0.06
C GLU A 146 0.64 17.15 0.63
N LEU A 147 0.68 18.49 0.55
CA LEU A 147 1.71 19.31 1.19
C LEU A 147 1.08 20.00 2.39
N VAL A 148 1.49 19.62 3.59
CA VAL A 148 0.90 20.07 4.85
C VAL A 148 1.74 21.21 5.43
N ILE A 149 1.10 22.36 5.64
CA ILE A 149 1.74 23.59 6.16
C ILE A 149 1.57 23.76 7.66
N ASP A 150 0.48 23.23 8.23
CA ASP A 150 0.20 23.19 9.67
C ASP A 150 -0.60 21.92 9.99
N ASP A 151 -0.75 21.55 11.26
CA ASP A 151 -1.27 20.24 11.75
C ASP A 151 -2.55 19.74 11.06
N CYS A 152 -3.36 20.65 10.49
CA CYS A 152 -4.59 20.31 9.76
C CYS A 152 -4.72 20.97 8.37
N GLN A 153 -3.76 21.80 7.94
CA GLN A 153 -3.92 22.61 6.72
C GLN A 153 -3.02 22.09 5.59
N VAL A 154 -3.67 21.67 4.50
CA VAL A 154 -3.01 21.35 3.24
C VAL A 154 -2.88 22.63 2.40
N ILE A 155 -1.82 22.73 1.61
CA ILE A 155 -1.60 23.84 0.70
C ILE A 155 -2.77 24.02 -0.27
N THR A 156 -3.10 25.27 -0.55
CA THR A 156 -4.22 25.68 -1.39
C THR A 156 -3.73 26.24 -2.74
N PRO A 157 -4.57 26.23 -3.79
CA PRO A 157 -4.17 26.67 -5.13
C PRO A 157 -3.58 28.09 -5.18
N GLU A 158 -4.07 29.02 -4.37
CA GLU A 158 -3.61 30.41 -4.33
C GLU A 158 -2.18 30.58 -3.82
N LYS A 159 -1.60 29.56 -3.18
CA LYS A 159 -0.20 29.54 -2.77
C LYS A 159 0.73 28.99 -3.84
N ILE A 160 0.18 28.38 -4.90
CA ILE A 160 0.94 27.77 -5.98
C ILE A 160 1.17 28.80 -7.09
N LYS A 161 2.43 28.97 -7.46
CA LYS A 161 2.83 29.82 -8.60
C LYS A 161 2.71 29.03 -9.91
N HIS A 162 3.44 27.92 -9.99
CA HIS A 162 3.44 27.03 -11.16
C HIS A 162 3.59 25.57 -10.74
N ILE A 163 3.01 24.68 -11.54
CA ILE A 163 3.28 23.24 -11.49
C ILE A 163 3.87 22.86 -12.84
N THR A 164 5.08 22.30 -12.83
CA THR A 164 5.79 21.84 -14.01
C THR A 164 6.13 20.37 -13.88
N TYR A 165 6.33 19.68 -14.98
CA TYR A 165 6.58 18.23 -15.01
C TYR A 165 7.27 17.87 -16.33
N SER A 166 7.93 16.70 -16.34
CA SER A 166 8.68 16.24 -17.52
C SER A 166 7.77 15.89 -18.70
N SER A 167 6.65 15.20 -18.43
CA SER A 167 5.65 14.75 -19.40
C SER A 167 4.30 14.44 -18.72
N LYS A 168 3.23 14.20 -19.49
CA LYS A 168 1.90 13.86 -18.94
C LYS A 168 1.00 13.11 -19.93
N LEU A 169 0.23 12.16 -19.41
CA LEU A 169 -0.65 11.31 -20.22
C LEU A 169 -1.90 12.05 -20.74
N SER A 170 -2.55 12.91 -19.94
CA SER A 170 -3.68 13.77 -20.37
C SER A 170 -4.18 14.69 -19.23
N GLU A 171 -4.74 15.86 -19.57
CA GLU A 171 -5.32 16.92 -18.69
C GLU A 171 -4.38 17.97 -18.06
N ARG A 172 -4.96 19.07 -17.55
CA ARG A 172 -4.24 20.15 -16.85
C ARG A 172 -4.02 19.73 -15.39
N VAL A 173 -2.77 19.75 -14.96
CA VAL A 173 -2.41 19.44 -13.57
C VAL A 173 -2.58 20.70 -12.71
N ASP A 174 -3.32 20.58 -11.62
CA ASP A 174 -3.42 21.55 -10.53
C ASP A 174 -3.29 20.84 -9.17
N ILE A 175 -3.22 21.61 -8.09
CA ILE A 175 -3.01 21.04 -6.75
C ILE A 175 -4.16 20.14 -6.30
N HIS A 176 -5.40 20.37 -6.74
CA HIS A 176 -6.53 19.50 -6.40
C HIS A 176 -6.38 18.15 -7.08
N THR A 177 -6.02 18.14 -8.37
CA THR A 177 -5.75 16.89 -9.09
C THR A 177 -4.60 16.11 -8.43
N LEU A 178 -3.55 16.79 -7.96
CA LEU A 178 -2.44 16.14 -7.26
C LEU A 178 -2.85 15.55 -5.90
N GLN A 179 -3.73 16.22 -5.17
CA GLN A 179 -4.26 15.69 -3.90
C GLN A 179 -5.05 14.41 -4.16
N ARG A 180 -6.00 14.43 -5.11
CA ARG A 180 -6.71 13.27 -5.68
C ARG A 180 -7.28 13.65 -7.06
N PRO A 181 -7.15 12.82 -8.11
CA PRO A 181 -6.77 11.41 -8.10
C PRO A 181 -5.26 11.12 -8.20
N GLY A 182 -4.40 12.15 -8.17
CA GLY A 182 -2.94 12.04 -8.22
C GLY A 182 -2.34 12.52 -9.55
N PHE A 183 -1.29 11.86 -10.02
CA PHE A 183 -0.54 12.27 -11.22
C PHE A 183 -0.08 11.06 -12.03
N HIS A 184 0.02 11.22 -13.36
CA HIS A 184 0.54 10.22 -14.28
C HIS A 184 1.35 10.89 -15.41
N SER A 185 2.66 10.71 -15.41
CA SER A 185 3.54 11.17 -16.52
C SER A 185 3.35 10.30 -17.77
N ASP A 186 3.86 10.72 -18.93
CA ASP A 186 4.12 9.75 -20.00
C ASP A 186 5.28 8.83 -19.61
N GLN A 187 5.58 7.86 -20.47
CA GLN A 187 6.81 7.09 -20.33
C GLN A 187 8.01 8.00 -20.62
N ASP A 188 8.92 8.11 -19.66
CA ASP A 188 10.03 9.05 -19.74
C ASP A 188 11.28 8.51 -19.03
N ASP A 189 12.41 9.12 -19.33
CA ASP A 189 13.64 8.93 -18.59
C ASP A 189 13.69 9.92 -17.43
N PHE A 190 13.74 9.39 -16.21
CA PHE A 190 13.77 10.17 -14.97
C PHE A 190 12.56 11.12 -14.81
N PRO A 191 11.32 10.60 -14.89
CA PRO A 191 10.12 11.44 -14.84
C PRO A 191 10.05 12.21 -13.52
N TRP A 192 9.55 13.44 -13.60
CA TRP A 192 9.49 14.36 -12.47
C TRP A 192 8.28 15.29 -12.51
N LEU A 193 7.90 15.78 -11.33
CA LEU A 193 6.89 16.81 -11.11
C LEU A 193 7.43 17.82 -10.09
N GLU A 194 7.20 19.10 -10.33
CA GLU A 194 7.70 20.20 -9.53
C GLU A 194 6.59 21.22 -9.24
N ILE A 195 6.51 21.64 -7.98
CA ILE A 195 5.54 22.60 -7.48
C ILE A 195 6.31 23.80 -6.95
N GLU A 196 6.15 24.95 -7.60
CA GLU A 196 6.73 26.25 -7.20
C GLU A 196 5.65 27.07 -6.47
N PHE A 197 6.02 27.66 -5.34
CA PHE A 197 5.12 28.48 -4.52
C PHE A 197 5.24 29.98 -4.87
N ASN A 198 4.18 30.74 -4.58
CA ASN A 198 4.16 32.20 -4.76
C ASN A 198 5.13 32.90 -3.80
N ASP A 199 5.14 32.44 -2.55
CA ASP A 199 6.02 32.86 -1.47
C ASP A 199 6.67 31.63 -0.84
N THR A 200 7.71 31.83 -0.04
CA THR A 200 8.31 30.74 0.74
C THR A 200 7.30 30.17 1.73
N GLU A 201 7.02 28.87 1.60
CA GLU A 201 6.07 28.15 2.46
C GLU A 201 6.79 27.25 3.45
N VAL A 202 6.36 27.26 4.71
CA VAL A 202 6.87 26.31 5.71
C VAL A 202 6.10 25.01 5.55
N ILE A 203 6.73 24.02 4.91
CA ILE A 203 6.16 22.69 4.76
C ILE A 203 6.52 21.87 6.00
N ASN A 204 5.51 21.48 6.78
CA ASN A 204 5.67 20.64 7.95
C ASN A 204 5.80 19.17 7.54
N GLU A 205 4.96 18.74 6.60
CA GLU A 205 4.85 17.34 6.20
C GLU A 205 4.48 17.20 4.73
N ILE A 206 5.01 16.17 4.08
CA ILE A 206 4.61 15.75 2.72
C ILE A 206 4.00 14.35 2.83
N ARG A 207 2.78 14.18 2.32
CA ARG A 207 2.10 12.88 2.24
C ARG A 207 2.04 12.43 0.79
N PHE A 208 2.76 11.37 0.47
CA PHE A 208 2.79 10.77 -0.86
C PHE A 208 2.02 9.45 -0.85
N THR A 209 0.87 9.42 -1.53
CA THR A 209 0.05 8.21 -1.68
C THR A 209 0.38 7.54 -3.00
N ASN A 210 1.04 6.39 -2.92
CA ASN A 210 1.38 5.60 -4.09
C ASN A 210 0.13 4.97 -4.73
N ARG A 211 0.30 4.35 -5.90
CA ARG A 211 -0.73 3.48 -6.46
C ARG A 211 -0.95 2.28 -5.54
N GLY A 212 -2.22 1.91 -5.34
CA GLY A 212 -2.59 0.71 -4.60
C GLY A 212 -2.57 -0.58 -5.43
N ASP A 213 -2.24 -0.52 -6.73
CA ASP A 213 -2.31 -1.67 -7.63
C ASP A 213 -0.93 -2.30 -7.89
N VAL A 214 -0.91 -3.23 -8.85
CA VAL A 214 0.29 -3.97 -9.27
C VAL A 214 1.42 -3.08 -9.80
N TRP A 215 1.16 -1.79 -10.08
CA TRP A 215 2.16 -0.85 -10.60
C TRP A 215 2.83 0.00 -9.52
N GLY A 216 2.43 -0.13 -8.25
CA GLY A 216 3.00 0.62 -7.14
C GLY A 216 4.51 0.46 -6.99
N PHE A 217 5.09 -0.67 -7.41
CA PHE A 217 6.54 -0.90 -7.35
C PHE A 217 7.37 0.12 -8.15
N ARG A 218 6.76 0.80 -9.14
CA ARG A 218 7.45 1.82 -9.96
C ARG A 218 7.94 3.01 -9.12
N ALA A 219 7.40 3.20 -7.91
CA ALA A 219 7.87 4.19 -6.95
C ALA A 219 9.15 3.77 -6.19
N GLN A 220 9.70 2.58 -6.42
CA GLN A 220 10.93 2.13 -5.74
C GLN A 220 12.11 3.14 -5.83
N PRO A 221 12.40 3.79 -6.97
CA PRO A 221 13.46 4.79 -7.08
C PRO A 221 13.00 6.22 -6.77
N LEU A 222 11.93 6.40 -5.98
CA LEU A 222 11.38 7.71 -5.62
C LEU A 222 12.38 8.56 -4.84
N GLN A 223 12.48 9.83 -5.24
CA GLN A 223 13.12 10.90 -4.50
C GLN A 223 12.18 12.10 -4.38
N ILE A 224 12.25 12.75 -3.22
CA ILE A 224 11.56 14.02 -2.97
C ILE A 224 12.61 15.04 -2.54
N ILE A 225 12.62 16.17 -3.24
CA ILE A 225 13.60 17.24 -3.10
C ILE A 225 12.84 18.53 -2.78
N GLY A 226 13.32 19.29 -1.81
CA GLY A 226 12.85 20.65 -1.53
C GLY A 226 13.92 21.66 -1.88
N VAL A 227 13.55 22.80 -2.47
CA VAL A 227 14.46 23.94 -2.69
C VAL A 227 14.09 25.04 -1.71
N GLY A 228 15.05 25.48 -0.90
CA GLY A 228 14.87 26.54 0.08
C GLY A 228 14.89 27.95 -0.52
N PRO A 229 14.65 29.00 0.30
CA PRO A 229 14.73 30.40 -0.12
C PRO A 229 16.14 30.87 -0.54
N ASP A 230 17.15 30.05 -0.29
CA ASP A 230 18.55 30.27 -0.64
C ASP A 230 18.99 29.46 -1.87
N ASP A 231 18.02 28.96 -2.65
CA ASP A 231 18.21 28.10 -3.81
C ASP A 231 18.97 26.79 -3.52
N ARG A 232 19.13 26.39 -2.26
CA ARG A 232 19.74 25.11 -1.92
C ARG A 232 18.75 23.97 -2.06
N HIS A 233 19.17 22.94 -2.78
CA HIS A 233 18.45 21.68 -2.88
C HIS A 233 18.66 20.83 -1.62
N HIS A 234 17.57 20.33 -1.07
CA HIS A 234 17.52 19.45 0.08
C HIS A 234 16.89 18.13 -0.35
N LEU A 235 17.63 17.02 -0.28
CA LEU A 235 17.03 15.69 -0.37
C LEU A 235 16.17 15.47 0.88
N LEU A 236 14.85 15.44 0.71
CA LEU A 236 13.88 15.26 1.78
C LEU A 236 13.61 13.78 2.04
N HIS A 237 13.61 12.96 0.98
CA HIS A 237 13.37 11.52 1.08
C HIS A 237 13.99 10.76 -0.10
N GLN A 238 14.48 9.55 0.14
CA GLN A 238 14.91 8.60 -0.89
C GLN A 238 14.60 7.16 -0.49
N ASN A 239 13.72 6.48 -1.21
CA ASN A 239 13.23 5.13 -0.85
C ASN A 239 14.33 4.08 -0.58
N THR A 240 15.42 4.10 -1.36
CA THR A 240 16.51 3.12 -1.26
C THR A 240 17.83 3.72 -0.78
N GLY A 241 17.77 4.88 -0.11
CA GLY A 241 18.95 5.58 0.42
C GLY A 241 19.65 4.80 1.54
N ASN A 242 20.93 5.11 1.77
CA ASN A 242 21.70 4.49 2.86
C ASN A 242 21.11 4.80 4.24
N SER A 243 20.52 5.99 4.42
CA SER A 243 19.83 6.38 5.65
C SER A 243 18.65 5.44 5.98
N GLU A 244 17.86 5.11 4.98
CA GLU A 244 16.67 4.28 5.06
C GLU A 244 17.07 2.83 5.35
N LYS A 245 18.11 2.33 4.67
CA LYS A 245 18.73 1.03 4.98
C LYS A 245 19.19 0.94 6.42
N LEU A 246 20.00 1.89 6.88
CA LEU A 246 20.52 1.90 8.25
C LEU A 246 19.40 2.07 9.29
N SER A 247 18.35 2.83 8.97
CA SER A 247 17.16 2.96 9.80
C SER A 247 16.44 1.62 9.95
N LEU A 248 16.19 0.92 8.83
CA LEU A 248 15.57 -0.41 8.85
C LEU A 248 16.43 -1.43 9.61
N PHE A 249 17.75 -1.45 9.37
CA PHE A 249 18.69 -2.32 10.09
C PHE A 249 18.56 -2.16 11.59
N ARG A 250 18.60 -0.92 12.10
CA ARG A 250 18.48 -0.65 13.54
C ARG A 250 17.13 -1.04 14.11
N GLN A 251 16.05 -0.86 13.34
CA GLN A 251 14.71 -1.27 13.77
C GLN A 251 14.62 -2.79 13.90
N LEU A 252 15.15 -3.54 12.93
CA LEU A 252 15.19 -5.00 12.97
C LEU A 252 16.14 -5.52 14.06
N GLU A 253 17.30 -4.88 14.23
CA GLU A 253 18.27 -5.21 15.28
C GLU A 253 17.67 -5.04 16.68
N ARG A 254 16.89 -3.97 16.90
CA ARG A 254 16.15 -3.77 18.16
C ARG A 254 15.02 -4.80 18.33
N LEU A 255 14.37 -5.18 17.24
CA LEU A 255 13.25 -6.11 17.24
C LEU A 255 13.69 -7.53 17.57
N LEU A 256 14.75 -8.01 16.90
CA LEU A 256 15.21 -9.40 16.97
C LEU A 256 16.40 -9.59 17.93
N GLY A 257 17.00 -8.49 18.40
CA GLY A 257 18.18 -8.49 19.25
C GLY A 257 19.49 -8.51 18.46
N THR A 258 20.50 -7.83 19.00
CA THR A 258 21.83 -7.61 18.39
C THR A 258 22.55 -8.91 18.01
N SER A 259 22.41 -9.96 18.83
CA SER A 259 23.06 -11.26 18.59
C SER A 259 22.69 -11.92 17.25
N GLN A 260 21.55 -11.57 16.66
CA GLN A 260 21.07 -12.16 15.40
C GLN A 260 21.58 -11.43 14.16
N PHE A 261 22.02 -10.16 14.26
CA PHE A 261 22.26 -9.28 13.11
C PHE A 261 23.74 -9.09 12.70
N TYR A 262 24.69 -9.70 13.41
CA TYR A 262 26.10 -9.60 13.06
C TYR A 262 26.43 -10.37 11.76
N ALA A 263 26.49 -9.62 10.65
CA ALA A 263 27.08 -9.87 9.31
C ALA A 263 26.80 -11.19 8.56
N ALA A 264 26.16 -12.21 9.15
CA ALA A 264 25.97 -13.52 8.55
C ALA A 264 24.51 -13.95 8.38
N ILE A 265 23.52 -13.15 8.81
CA ILE A 265 22.11 -13.56 8.77
C ILE A 265 21.63 -13.76 7.33
N THR A 266 21.27 -14.99 6.98
CA THR A 266 20.64 -15.27 5.68
C THR A 266 19.24 -14.66 5.64
N ARG A 267 18.70 -14.42 4.44
CA ARG A 267 17.31 -13.98 4.29
C ARG A 267 16.34 -14.94 4.96
N GLU A 268 16.55 -16.24 4.78
CA GLU A 268 15.79 -17.31 5.43
C GLU A 268 15.79 -17.16 6.96
N ASN A 269 16.96 -17.06 7.60
CA ASN A 269 17.04 -16.90 9.05
C ASN A 269 16.36 -15.61 9.54
N ALA A 270 16.47 -14.52 8.78
CA ALA A 270 15.78 -13.27 9.12
C ALA A 270 14.27 -13.44 9.04
N LEU A 271 13.75 -14.04 7.97
CA LEU A 271 12.32 -14.28 7.79
C LEU A 271 11.78 -15.22 8.86
N SER A 272 12.45 -16.33 9.15
CA SER A 272 12.02 -17.26 10.19
C SER A 272 12.01 -16.61 11.58
N ALA A 273 12.98 -15.76 11.91
CA ALA A 273 12.97 -14.98 13.15
C ALA A 273 11.79 -14.00 13.23
N LEU A 274 11.42 -13.38 12.10
CA LEU A 274 10.27 -12.49 12.01
C LEU A 274 8.94 -13.26 12.07
N VAL A 275 8.85 -14.45 11.47
CA VAL A 275 7.70 -15.35 11.59
C VAL A 275 7.49 -15.72 13.05
N ALA A 276 8.54 -16.09 13.77
CA ALA A 276 8.46 -16.34 15.20
C ALA A 276 7.97 -15.10 15.98
N HIS A 277 8.41 -13.90 15.60
CA HIS A 277 8.05 -12.65 16.29
C HIS A 277 6.63 -12.16 16.00
N PHE A 278 6.15 -12.30 14.77
CA PHE A 278 4.87 -11.75 14.31
C PHE A 278 3.79 -12.81 14.11
N TYR A 279 4.12 -13.92 13.45
CA TYR A 279 3.15 -14.96 13.10
C TYR A 279 2.90 -15.93 14.25
N ASP A 280 3.94 -16.40 14.94
CA ASP A 280 3.80 -17.39 16.02
C ASP A 280 3.44 -16.77 17.37
N CYS A 281 3.47 -15.44 17.47
CA CYS A 281 3.13 -14.75 18.71
C CYS A 281 1.62 -14.83 19.04
N GLU A 282 1.29 -14.89 20.32
CA GLU A 282 -0.12 -14.86 20.78
C GLU A 282 -0.72 -13.44 20.70
N ASP A 283 0.14 -12.42 20.69
CA ASP A 283 -0.25 -11.01 20.90
C ASP A 283 -0.12 -10.14 19.64
N LEU A 284 -0.38 -10.71 18.46
CA LEU A 284 -0.21 -10.01 17.17
C LEU A 284 -0.98 -8.67 17.13
N VAL A 285 -2.21 -8.64 17.64
CA VAL A 285 -3.11 -7.47 17.55
C VAL A 285 -2.65 -6.26 18.35
N ASN A 286 -1.83 -6.49 19.40
CA ASN A 286 -1.31 -5.45 20.28
C ASN A 286 0.13 -5.04 19.94
N LYS A 287 0.73 -5.60 18.88
CA LYS A 287 2.03 -5.12 18.38
C LYS A 287 1.95 -3.64 18.00
N PRO A 288 2.99 -2.84 18.28
CA PRO A 288 3.04 -1.46 17.80
C PRO A 288 2.96 -1.40 16.27
N THR A 289 2.17 -0.47 15.73
CA THR A 289 1.99 -0.31 14.28
C THR A 289 3.32 -0.11 13.56
N GLU A 290 4.28 0.58 14.18
CA GLU A 290 5.61 0.80 13.61
C GLU A 290 6.36 -0.51 13.38
N GLN A 291 6.17 -1.52 14.25
CA GLN A 291 6.77 -2.84 14.07
C GLN A 291 6.11 -3.63 12.93
N ILE A 292 4.77 -3.58 12.85
CA ILE A 292 4.03 -4.26 11.77
C ILE A 292 4.41 -3.68 10.41
N ASN A 293 4.65 -2.37 10.34
CA ASN A 293 5.09 -1.69 9.12
C ASN A 293 6.52 -2.01 8.68
N LEU A 294 7.27 -2.80 9.45
CA LEU A 294 8.54 -3.37 9.00
C LEU A 294 8.35 -4.54 8.04
N ILE A 295 7.17 -5.17 8.02
CA ILE A 295 6.93 -6.37 7.21
C ILE A 295 6.98 -6.08 5.70
N PRO A 296 6.24 -5.11 5.13
CA PRO A 296 6.17 -4.95 3.68
C PRO A 296 7.53 -4.75 2.98
N PRO A 297 8.49 -3.96 3.51
CA PRO A 297 9.84 -3.87 2.95
C PRO A 297 10.60 -5.20 2.82
N LEU A 298 10.25 -6.19 3.65
CA LEU A 298 10.93 -7.49 3.74
C LEU A 298 10.35 -8.52 2.77
N LEU A 299 9.13 -8.30 2.29
CA LEU A 299 8.46 -9.15 1.31
C LEU A 299 9.03 -8.93 -0.08
N SER A 300 8.91 -9.90 -0.98
CA SER A 300 9.36 -9.82 -2.38
C SER A 300 8.35 -9.11 -3.30
N SER A 301 7.39 -8.39 -2.74
CA SER A 301 6.25 -7.77 -3.44
C SER A 301 6.66 -6.73 -4.50
N TRP A 302 7.82 -6.08 -4.36
CA TRP A 302 8.40 -5.16 -5.34
C TRP A 302 9.62 -5.73 -6.06
N ARG A 303 9.93 -7.03 -5.91
CA ARG A 303 11.03 -7.70 -6.63
C ARG A 303 10.55 -8.22 -7.98
N ASP A 304 11.32 -8.03 -9.05
CA ASP A 304 10.88 -8.45 -10.40
C ASP A 304 10.75 -9.97 -10.59
N LYS A 305 11.44 -10.77 -9.77
CA LYS A 305 11.33 -12.23 -9.74
C LYS A 305 11.40 -12.73 -8.30
N VAL A 306 10.44 -13.56 -7.91
CA VAL A 306 10.50 -14.33 -6.66
C VAL A 306 11.24 -15.64 -6.96
N GLU A 307 12.37 -15.87 -6.30
CA GLU A 307 13.11 -17.12 -6.40
C GLU A 307 12.40 -18.22 -5.59
N ASP A 308 12.37 -19.45 -6.10
CA ASP A 308 11.54 -20.52 -5.55
C ASP A 308 12.13 -21.20 -4.29
N GLU A 309 11.18 -21.42 -3.36
CA GLU A 309 10.94 -22.61 -2.53
C GLU A 309 11.58 -22.82 -1.15
N VAL A 310 12.31 -21.86 -0.57
CA VAL A 310 12.57 -21.93 0.90
C VAL A 310 12.11 -20.70 1.68
N SER A 311 11.89 -19.54 1.03
CA SER A 311 11.46 -18.31 1.73
C SER A 311 10.02 -17.86 1.47
N VAL A 312 9.33 -18.41 0.47
CA VAL A 312 8.02 -17.88 0.05
C VAL A 312 6.95 -18.11 1.11
N GLU A 313 6.93 -19.29 1.75
CA GLU A 313 5.95 -19.58 2.79
C GLU A 313 6.11 -18.64 3.99
N ASP A 314 7.34 -18.38 4.43
CA ASP A 314 7.61 -17.43 5.52
C ASP A 314 7.21 -16.00 5.14
N GLU A 315 7.44 -15.57 3.89
CA GLU A 315 6.93 -14.30 3.39
C GLU A 315 5.40 -14.23 3.41
N ILE A 316 4.72 -15.31 3.01
CA ILE A 316 3.25 -15.40 3.04
C ILE A 316 2.73 -15.38 4.48
N LYS A 317 3.38 -16.06 5.43
CA LYS A 317 3.04 -15.99 6.86
C LYS A 317 3.17 -14.56 7.40
N LEU A 318 4.25 -13.87 7.04
CA LEU A 318 4.44 -12.47 7.43
C LEU A 318 3.38 -11.57 6.81
N LEU A 319 3.05 -11.76 5.52
CA LEU A 319 1.95 -11.04 4.87
C LEU A 319 0.61 -11.33 5.55
N ALA A 320 0.33 -12.58 5.94
CA ALA A 320 -0.87 -12.95 6.68
C ALA A 320 -0.94 -12.21 8.03
N ALA A 321 0.17 -12.15 8.78
CA ALA A 321 0.25 -11.42 10.05
C ALA A 321 0.00 -9.91 9.84
N TYR A 322 0.60 -9.32 8.80
CA TYR A 322 0.37 -7.93 8.40
C TYR A 322 -1.11 -7.65 8.08
N LEU A 323 -1.74 -8.49 7.25
CA LEU A 323 -3.15 -8.33 6.89
C LEU A 323 -4.08 -8.51 8.09
N VAL A 324 -3.89 -9.54 8.90
CA VAL A 324 -4.71 -9.77 10.11
C VAL A 324 -4.59 -8.62 11.10
N TYR A 325 -3.40 -8.04 11.26
CA TYR A 325 -3.22 -6.85 12.09
C TYR A 325 -4.11 -5.69 11.62
N TYR A 326 -4.16 -5.44 10.31
CA TYR A 326 -4.97 -4.36 9.74
C TYR A 326 -6.46 -4.68 9.62
N MET A 327 -6.84 -5.96 9.66
CA MET A 327 -8.24 -6.38 9.68
C MET A 327 -9.03 -5.89 10.91
N LYS A 328 -8.33 -5.47 11.99
CA LYS A 328 -8.97 -4.80 13.14
C LYS A 328 -9.58 -3.43 12.79
N VAL A 329 -9.11 -2.81 11.71
CA VAL A 329 -9.62 -1.53 11.21
C VAL A 329 -10.75 -1.77 10.22
N GLN A 330 -10.52 -2.65 9.23
CA GLN A 330 -11.54 -3.04 8.26
C GLN A 330 -11.22 -4.42 7.68
N ILE A 331 -12.25 -5.23 7.40
CA ILE A 331 -12.06 -6.57 6.84
C ILE A 331 -11.61 -6.52 5.38
N SER A 332 -12.12 -5.59 4.57
CA SER A 332 -11.75 -5.46 3.16
C SER A 332 -10.41 -4.75 3.01
N LEU A 333 -9.39 -5.51 2.63
CA LEU A 333 -8.02 -5.04 2.47
C LEU A 333 -7.55 -5.25 1.03
N ASN A 334 -6.78 -4.29 0.54
CA ASN A 334 -6.19 -4.36 -0.78
C ASN A 334 -4.95 -5.26 -0.79
N ILE A 335 -4.98 -6.30 -1.62
CA ILE A 335 -3.86 -7.24 -1.78
C ILE A 335 -3.13 -7.10 -3.13
N LEU A 336 -3.60 -6.22 -4.03
CA LEU A 336 -3.06 -6.08 -5.39
C LEU A 336 -1.58 -5.63 -5.36
N CYS A 337 -1.20 -4.81 -4.39
CA CYS A 337 0.19 -4.38 -4.22
C CYS A 337 1.16 -5.52 -3.83
N PHE A 338 0.65 -6.73 -3.57
CA PHE A 338 1.40 -7.94 -3.26
C PHE A 338 1.37 -8.98 -4.39
N GLU A 339 0.86 -8.62 -5.58
CA GLU A 339 0.70 -9.51 -6.73
C GLU A 339 1.95 -10.33 -7.06
N ARG A 340 3.14 -9.70 -7.08
CA ARG A 340 4.39 -10.41 -7.40
C ARG A 340 4.71 -11.55 -6.44
N LEU A 341 4.31 -11.42 -5.17
CA LEU A 341 4.41 -12.49 -4.17
C LEU A 341 3.26 -13.50 -4.33
N LEU A 342 2.06 -13.02 -4.71
CA LEU A 342 0.82 -13.78 -4.87
C LEU A 342 0.53 -14.11 -6.35
N ASN A 343 1.57 -14.48 -7.09
CA ASN A 343 1.53 -14.63 -8.55
C ASN A 343 0.89 -15.93 -9.03
N ASN A 344 0.48 -16.84 -8.16
CA ASN A 344 -0.18 -18.09 -8.55
C ASN A 344 -1.27 -18.52 -7.55
N ARG A 345 -2.11 -19.47 -7.97
CA ARG A 345 -3.24 -20.00 -7.20
C ARG A 345 -2.81 -20.62 -5.87
N HIS A 346 -1.67 -21.32 -5.85
CA HIS A 346 -1.16 -21.97 -4.65
C HIS A 346 -0.77 -20.96 -3.57
N ARG A 347 -0.04 -19.89 -3.94
CA ARG A 347 0.37 -18.83 -3.00
C ARG A 347 -0.81 -18.02 -2.47
N LEU A 348 -1.83 -17.79 -3.29
CA LEU A 348 -3.10 -17.21 -2.84
C LEU A 348 -3.79 -18.11 -1.81
N GLN A 349 -3.87 -19.41 -2.06
CA GLN A 349 -4.48 -20.34 -1.11
C GLN A 349 -3.67 -20.41 0.20
N LEU A 350 -2.33 -20.48 0.13
CA LEU A 350 -1.47 -20.42 1.31
C LEU A 350 -1.70 -19.16 2.14
N LEU A 351 -1.84 -18.00 1.49
CA LEU A 351 -2.14 -16.75 2.18
C LEU A 351 -3.48 -16.83 2.92
N GLU A 352 -4.53 -17.27 2.25
CA GLU A 352 -5.85 -17.44 2.87
C GLU A 352 -5.79 -18.38 4.07
N ASP A 353 -5.15 -19.53 3.91
CA ASP A 353 -4.99 -20.54 4.97
C ASP A 353 -4.26 -19.94 6.18
N HIS A 354 -3.15 -19.23 5.96
CA HIS A 354 -2.39 -18.60 7.04
C HIS A 354 -3.12 -17.45 7.72
N ILE A 355 -3.89 -16.65 6.98
CA ILE A 355 -4.79 -15.65 7.57
C ILE A 355 -5.83 -16.34 8.46
N ASN A 356 -6.46 -17.40 7.99
CA ASN A 356 -7.50 -18.11 8.72
C ASN A 356 -6.96 -18.86 9.96
N VAL A 357 -5.71 -19.36 9.92
CA VAL A 357 -5.02 -19.88 11.11
C VAL A 357 -4.86 -18.80 12.18
N LEU A 358 -4.42 -17.60 11.80
CA LEU A 358 -4.26 -16.47 12.71
C LEU A 358 -5.62 -16.02 13.28
N ARG A 359 -6.62 -15.82 12.43
CA ARG A 359 -7.96 -15.39 12.84
C ARG A 359 -8.62 -16.39 13.78
N LYS A 360 -8.50 -17.69 13.51
CA LYS A 360 -8.97 -18.75 14.41
C LYS A 360 -8.31 -18.68 15.79
N ARG A 361 -6.99 -18.46 15.86
CA ARG A 361 -6.28 -18.26 17.13
C ARG A 361 -6.76 -17.02 17.89
N LEU A 362 -7.12 -15.97 17.17
CA LEU A 362 -7.70 -14.73 17.73
C LEU A 362 -9.21 -14.85 18.02
N ASN A 363 -9.83 -16.00 17.77
CA ASN A 363 -11.28 -16.21 17.86
C ASN A 363 -12.09 -15.22 17.01
N GLU A 364 -11.57 -14.90 15.82
CA GLU A 364 -12.17 -14.02 14.83
C GLU A 364 -12.84 -14.85 13.71
N PRO A 365 -13.92 -14.33 13.07
CA PRO A 365 -14.57 -14.99 11.93
C PRO A 365 -13.57 -15.25 10.79
N LEU A 366 -13.72 -16.34 10.05
CA LEU A 366 -12.83 -16.65 8.92
C LEU A 366 -13.04 -15.65 7.75
N ILE A 367 -12.06 -15.59 6.85
CA ILE A 367 -12.11 -14.78 5.63
C ILE A 367 -11.87 -15.64 4.39
N GLU A 368 -12.21 -15.08 3.24
CA GLU A 368 -11.85 -15.58 1.92
C GLU A 368 -11.18 -14.45 1.13
N LEU A 369 -10.24 -14.83 0.26
CA LEU A 369 -9.68 -13.96 -0.75
C LEU A 369 -10.63 -13.92 -1.96
N THR A 370 -11.05 -12.72 -2.32
CA THR A 370 -11.93 -12.45 -3.47
C THR A 370 -11.20 -11.55 -4.46
N LYS A 371 -11.77 -11.37 -5.67
CA LYS A 371 -11.26 -10.40 -6.65
C LYS A 371 -11.27 -8.95 -6.11
N HIS A 372 -11.99 -8.68 -5.02
CA HIS A 372 -12.05 -7.38 -4.34
C HIS A 372 -11.09 -7.25 -3.15
N GLY A 373 -10.31 -8.28 -2.84
CA GLY A 373 -9.37 -8.30 -1.72
C GLY A 373 -9.72 -9.39 -0.72
N THR A 374 -10.08 -8.99 0.50
CA THR A 374 -10.47 -9.89 1.58
C THR A 374 -11.93 -9.67 1.98
N ALA A 375 -12.69 -10.74 2.16
CA ALA A 375 -14.08 -10.70 2.61
C ALA A 375 -14.30 -11.70 3.75
N LEU A 376 -15.36 -11.52 4.55
CA LEU A 376 -15.74 -12.55 5.52
C LEU A 376 -16.13 -13.82 4.77
N ALA A 377 -15.56 -14.95 5.19
CA ALA A 377 -15.91 -16.24 4.62
C ALA A 377 -17.39 -16.49 4.82
N SER A 378 -18.05 -17.08 3.82
CA SER A 378 -19.46 -17.42 3.92
C SER A 378 -20.39 -16.22 4.15
N LYS A 379 -20.00 -14.99 3.75
CA LYS A 379 -20.80 -13.77 3.96
C LYS A 379 -22.24 -13.95 3.46
N LEU A 380 -22.41 -14.51 2.26
CA LEU A 380 -23.72 -14.77 1.66
C LEU A 380 -24.38 -16.05 2.19
N THR A 381 -23.60 -17.03 2.62
CA THR A 381 -24.10 -18.34 3.05
C THR A 381 -24.41 -18.41 4.55
N THR A 382 -23.98 -17.42 5.34
CA THR A 382 -24.27 -17.31 6.78
C THR A 382 -25.72 -16.93 7.05
N ASP A 383 -26.25 -15.95 6.29
CA ASP A 383 -27.66 -15.55 6.34
C ASP A 383 -28.22 -15.34 4.92
N PRO A 384 -28.41 -16.42 4.15
CA PRO A 384 -28.89 -16.32 2.78
C PRO A 384 -30.31 -15.76 2.70
N GLY A 385 -31.11 -15.92 3.77
CA GLY A 385 -32.46 -15.40 3.85
C GLY A 385 -32.49 -13.87 3.79
N LEU A 386 -31.56 -13.21 4.49
CA LEU A 386 -31.38 -11.76 4.44
C LEU A 386 -31.16 -11.27 3.00
N TYR A 387 -30.15 -11.78 2.31
CA TYR A 387 -29.83 -11.36 0.93
C TYR A 387 -30.98 -11.65 -0.04
N VAL A 388 -31.58 -12.83 0.03
CA VAL A 388 -32.69 -13.20 -0.83
C VAL A 388 -33.92 -12.30 -0.62
N SER A 389 -34.21 -11.94 0.64
CA SER A 389 -35.29 -11.00 0.95
C SER A 389 -35.01 -9.59 0.40
N SER A 390 -33.77 -9.10 0.52
CA SER A 390 -33.35 -7.82 -0.05
C SER A 390 -33.46 -7.79 -1.57
N ILE A 391 -32.97 -8.84 -2.24
CA ILE A 391 -33.08 -9.02 -3.69
C ILE A 391 -34.55 -9.00 -4.11
N LYS A 392 -35.40 -9.76 -3.41
CA LYS A 392 -36.84 -9.82 -3.73
C LYS A 392 -37.52 -8.46 -3.58
N THR A 393 -37.25 -7.75 -2.49
CA THR A 393 -37.80 -6.42 -2.22
C THR A 393 -37.43 -5.43 -3.33
N LEU A 394 -36.14 -5.38 -3.71
CA LEU A 394 -35.69 -4.50 -4.79
C LEU A 394 -36.28 -4.90 -6.15
N ILE A 395 -36.35 -6.21 -6.45
CA ILE A 395 -36.96 -6.72 -7.67
C ILE A 395 -38.43 -6.29 -7.79
N ASP A 396 -39.22 -6.44 -6.72
CA ASP A 396 -40.64 -6.09 -6.72
C ASP A 396 -40.87 -4.59 -6.90
N ASP A 397 -40.05 -3.77 -6.25
CA ASP A 397 -40.12 -2.32 -6.39
C ASP A 397 -39.73 -1.89 -7.82
N LEU A 398 -38.65 -2.46 -8.40
CA LEU A 398 -38.25 -2.19 -9.78
C LEU A 398 -39.31 -2.65 -10.80
N GLU A 399 -39.97 -3.79 -10.59
CA GLU A 399 -41.07 -4.25 -11.44
C GLU A 399 -42.29 -3.32 -11.36
N THR A 400 -42.56 -2.73 -10.20
CA THR A 400 -43.61 -1.72 -10.03
C THR A 400 -43.31 -0.45 -10.84
N LEU A 401 -42.03 -0.13 -11.03
CA LEU A 401 -41.56 0.96 -11.89
C LEU A 401 -41.53 0.59 -13.38
N GLY A 402 -41.98 -0.62 -13.74
CA GLY A 402 -42.03 -1.11 -15.12
C GLY A 402 -40.71 -1.64 -15.66
N ALA A 403 -39.69 -1.76 -14.82
CA ALA A 403 -38.44 -2.42 -15.19
C ALA A 403 -38.59 -3.95 -15.17
N LYS A 404 -37.61 -4.66 -15.77
CA LYS A 404 -37.60 -6.14 -15.78
C LYS A 404 -36.32 -6.69 -15.15
N PRO A 405 -36.22 -6.73 -13.82
CA PRO A 405 -35.03 -7.21 -13.16
C PRO A 405 -34.92 -8.75 -13.14
N CYS A 406 -33.71 -9.29 -13.11
CA CYS A 406 -33.46 -10.73 -12.89
C CYS A 406 -32.07 -10.96 -12.30
N LEU A 407 -31.79 -12.15 -11.75
CA LEU A 407 -30.46 -12.44 -11.19
C LEU A 407 -29.38 -12.30 -12.27
N ALA A 408 -28.22 -11.77 -11.89
CA ALA A 408 -27.07 -11.59 -12.78
C ALA A 408 -25.82 -12.32 -12.26
N TYR A 409 -24.86 -12.49 -13.18
CA TYR A 409 -23.49 -12.95 -12.91
C TYR A 409 -23.34 -14.02 -11.81
N GLY A 410 -22.60 -13.73 -10.73
CA GLY A 410 -22.26 -14.70 -9.68
C GLY A 410 -23.51 -15.22 -8.96
N THR A 411 -24.48 -14.33 -8.75
CA THR A 411 -25.78 -14.67 -8.15
C THR A 411 -26.59 -15.61 -9.06
N LEU A 412 -26.65 -15.33 -10.37
CA LEU A 412 -27.28 -16.21 -11.36
C LEU A 412 -26.54 -17.56 -11.46
N LEU A 413 -25.21 -17.53 -11.51
CA LEU A 413 -24.36 -18.70 -11.60
C LEU A 413 -24.59 -19.63 -10.40
N GLY A 414 -24.60 -19.08 -9.18
CA GLY A 414 -24.93 -19.83 -7.96
C GLY A 414 -26.34 -20.43 -8.01
N ALA A 415 -27.34 -19.65 -8.39
CA ALA A 415 -28.72 -20.13 -8.50
C ALA A 415 -28.89 -21.26 -9.54
N VAL A 416 -28.17 -21.20 -10.67
CA VAL A 416 -28.26 -22.19 -11.74
C VAL A 416 -27.41 -23.43 -11.43
N ARG A 417 -26.13 -23.26 -11.09
CA ARG A 417 -25.15 -24.33 -10.89
C ARG A 417 -25.28 -25.00 -9.53
N ASP A 418 -25.24 -24.21 -8.47
CA ASP A 418 -25.08 -24.70 -7.09
C ASP A 418 -26.41 -24.81 -6.34
N LYS A 419 -27.47 -24.18 -6.89
CA LYS A 419 -28.77 -23.97 -6.22
C LYS A 419 -28.62 -23.25 -4.87
N ALA A 420 -27.57 -22.45 -4.74
CA ALA A 420 -27.15 -21.73 -3.54
C ALA A 420 -26.31 -20.52 -3.95
N PHE A 421 -26.02 -19.60 -3.02
CA PHE A 421 -24.98 -18.61 -3.26
C PHE A 421 -23.62 -19.31 -3.43
N ILE A 422 -22.75 -18.74 -4.26
CA ILE A 422 -21.37 -19.20 -4.38
C ILE A 422 -20.67 -18.91 -3.04
N ALA A 423 -20.02 -19.91 -2.47
CA ALA A 423 -19.49 -19.82 -1.10
C ALA A 423 -18.51 -18.65 -0.89
N HIS A 424 -17.73 -18.35 -1.93
CA HIS A 424 -16.69 -17.32 -1.98
C HIS A 424 -17.10 -16.03 -2.72
N ASP A 425 -18.38 -15.86 -3.05
CA ASP A 425 -18.90 -14.55 -3.50
C ASP A 425 -19.14 -13.64 -2.29
N ASP A 426 -18.90 -12.35 -2.46
CA ASP A 426 -19.07 -11.32 -1.43
C ASP A 426 -20.13 -10.25 -1.76
N ASP A 427 -20.72 -10.31 -2.95
CA ASP A 427 -21.74 -9.40 -3.49
C ASP A 427 -22.95 -10.16 -4.07
N VAL A 428 -24.01 -9.42 -4.41
CA VAL A 428 -25.17 -9.96 -5.11
C VAL A 428 -25.53 -9.07 -6.29
N ASP A 429 -25.77 -9.69 -7.44
CA ASP A 429 -25.96 -9.00 -8.71
C ASP A 429 -27.37 -9.23 -9.26
N ILE A 430 -27.97 -8.18 -9.80
CA ILE A 430 -29.17 -8.28 -10.64
C ILE A 430 -28.99 -7.50 -11.94
N PHE A 431 -29.58 -8.01 -13.02
CA PHE A 431 -29.79 -7.28 -14.26
C PHE A 431 -31.05 -6.43 -14.16
N VAL A 432 -31.09 -5.35 -14.93
CA VAL A 432 -32.32 -4.58 -15.20
C VAL A 432 -32.43 -4.25 -16.69
N GLU A 433 -33.51 -4.69 -17.34
CA GLU A 433 -33.80 -4.30 -18.73
C GLU A 433 -34.21 -2.82 -18.77
N LEU A 434 -33.50 -2.02 -19.56
CA LEU A 434 -33.90 -0.65 -19.83
C LEU A 434 -35.05 -0.61 -20.85
N PRO A 435 -36.00 0.33 -20.71
CA PRO A 435 -37.28 0.29 -21.43
C PRO A 435 -37.17 0.56 -22.93
N GLN A 436 -36.11 1.24 -23.39
CA GLN A 436 -35.92 1.60 -24.79
C GLN A 436 -34.94 0.66 -25.49
N THR A 437 -35.12 0.48 -26.79
CA THR A 437 -34.18 -0.28 -27.64
C THR A 437 -33.33 0.68 -28.47
N ASN A 438 -32.19 0.18 -28.96
CA ASN A 438 -31.23 0.91 -29.79
C ASN A 438 -30.69 2.19 -29.13
N MET A 439 -30.55 2.18 -27.79
CA MET A 439 -29.96 3.28 -27.06
C MET A 439 -28.46 3.39 -27.32
N ASP A 440 -27.98 4.63 -27.35
CA ASP A 440 -26.57 4.93 -27.11
C ASP A 440 -26.27 5.00 -25.60
N TYR A 441 -25.00 5.21 -25.27
CA TYR A 441 -24.54 5.28 -23.88
C TYR A 441 -25.22 6.40 -23.06
N ALA A 442 -25.39 7.58 -23.65
CA ALA A 442 -25.96 8.73 -22.96
C ALA A 442 -27.45 8.52 -22.67
N GLN A 443 -28.17 7.91 -23.62
CA GLN A 443 -29.56 7.51 -23.46
C GLN A 443 -29.71 6.43 -22.39
N ALA A 444 -28.83 5.42 -22.39
CA ALA A 444 -28.83 4.40 -21.35
C ALA A 444 -28.56 5.01 -19.96
N LEU A 445 -27.61 5.94 -19.87
CA LEU A 445 -27.30 6.64 -18.61
C LEU A 445 -28.50 7.45 -18.10
N ALA A 446 -29.18 8.18 -18.98
CA ALA A 446 -30.38 8.93 -18.62
C ALA A 446 -31.53 8.01 -18.16
N ALA A 447 -31.70 6.84 -18.79
CA ALA A 447 -32.71 5.86 -18.37
C ALA A 447 -32.41 5.27 -16.99
N VAL A 448 -31.13 5.04 -16.68
CA VAL A 448 -30.70 4.59 -15.35
C VAL A 448 -30.95 5.66 -14.29
N GLU A 449 -30.66 6.93 -14.60
CA GLU A 449 -30.93 8.05 -13.69
C GLU A 449 -32.43 8.18 -13.41
N GLU A 450 -33.27 8.02 -14.43
CA GLU A 450 -34.72 8.05 -14.28
C GLU A 450 -35.20 6.94 -13.33
N ILE A 451 -34.77 5.69 -13.52
CA ILE A 451 -35.08 4.57 -12.61
C ILE A 451 -34.62 4.88 -11.19
N THR A 452 -33.39 5.38 -11.04
CA THR A 452 -32.79 5.69 -9.73
C THR A 452 -33.59 6.76 -8.99
N SER A 453 -34.01 7.81 -9.69
CA SER A 453 -34.78 8.93 -9.12
C SER A 453 -36.16 8.53 -8.59
N GLN A 454 -36.70 7.40 -9.07
CA GLN A 454 -38.01 6.88 -8.68
C GLN A 454 -37.94 5.87 -7.53
N LEU A 455 -36.75 5.39 -7.15
CA LEU A 455 -36.59 4.50 -6.01
C LEU A 455 -36.90 5.22 -4.69
N ASP A 456 -37.59 4.54 -3.79
CA ASP A 456 -37.99 5.07 -2.49
C ASP A 456 -36.75 5.32 -1.61
N THR A 457 -36.40 6.59 -1.41
CA THR A 457 -35.23 7.02 -0.62
C THR A 457 -35.34 6.70 0.87
N SER A 458 -36.53 6.29 1.35
CA SER A 458 -36.70 5.77 2.71
C SER A 458 -36.32 4.28 2.82
N LYS A 459 -36.27 3.56 1.70
CA LYS A 459 -35.87 2.14 1.62
C LYS A 459 -34.46 1.94 1.08
N TYR A 460 -34.00 2.84 0.20
CA TYR A 460 -32.77 2.65 -0.55
C TYR A 460 -31.81 3.84 -0.46
N VAL A 461 -30.52 3.53 -0.40
CA VAL A 461 -29.46 4.47 -0.76
C VAL A 461 -28.81 3.98 -2.05
N VAL A 462 -28.83 4.81 -3.09
CA VAL A 462 -28.24 4.45 -4.39
C VAL A 462 -26.93 5.21 -4.57
N ASN A 463 -25.85 4.46 -4.80
CA ASN A 463 -24.54 5.01 -5.15
C ASN A 463 -24.20 4.65 -6.59
N ARG A 464 -23.49 5.55 -7.28
CA ARG A 464 -22.91 5.32 -8.61
C ARG A 464 -21.45 4.91 -8.44
N ALA A 465 -20.95 3.99 -9.27
CA ALA A 465 -19.57 3.52 -9.15
C ALA A 465 -18.52 4.58 -9.56
N SER A 466 -18.93 5.60 -10.34
CA SER A 466 -18.09 6.77 -10.61
C SER A 466 -18.58 8.00 -9.83
N PRO A 467 -17.68 8.74 -9.15
CA PRO A 467 -17.99 10.05 -8.57
C PRO A 467 -18.46 11.08 -9.61
N SER A 468 -18.12 10.89 -10.90
CA SER A 468 -18.60 11.74 -11.99
C SER A 468 -20.05 11.46 -12.41
N GLY A 469 -20.67 10.38 -11.90
CA GLY A 469 -22.03 9.96 -12.26
C GLY A 469 -22.12 9.18 -13.59
N ASP A 470 -21.00 9.00 -14.30
CA ASP A 470 -20.99 8.44 -15.65
C ASP A 470 -21.02 6.91 -15.71
N SER A 471 -21.10 6.20 -14.58
CA SER A 471 -21.11 4.73 -14.58
C SER A 471 -22.54 4.21 -14.76
N LEU A 472 -22.75 3.18 -15.59
CA LEU A 472 -24.10 2.63 -15.82
C LEU A 472 -24.60 1.76 -14.65
N ASN A 473 -23.71 1.02 -14.01
CA ASN A 473 -24.05 0.19 -12.85
C ASN A 473 -24.49 1.03 -11.64
N MET A 474 -25.40 0.48 -10.84
CA MET A 474 -25.90 1.10 -9.61
C MET A 474 -25.58 0.20 -8.42
N HIS A 475 -25.09 0.79 -7.34
CA HIS A 475 -24.92 0.10 -6.07
C HIS A 475 -26.11 0.49 -5.18
N VAL A 476 -27.09 -0.41 -5.05
CA VAL A 476 -28.33 -0.16 -4.33
C VAL A 476 -28.25 -0.77 -2.94
N TYR A 477 -28.18 0.06 -1.92
CA TYR A 477 -28.15 -0.35 -0.53
C TYR A 477 -29.56 -0.38 0.05
N VAL A 478 -30.03 -1.56 0.43
CA VAL A 478 -31.31 -1.76 1.11
C VAL A 478 -31.15 -1.41 2.59
N ILE A 479 -31.77 -0.30 3.02
CA ILE A 479 -31.56 0.29 4.34
C ILE A 479 -31.95 -0.68 5.46
N GLU A 480 -33.07 -1.38 5.31
CA GLU A 480 -33.63 -2.27 6.34
C GLU A 480 -32.68 -3.42 6.70
N THR A 481 -32.03 -4.01 5.69
CA THR A 481 -31.21 -5.21 5.84
C THR A 481 -29.72 -4.92 5.82
N ALA A 482 -29.33 -3.68 5.55
CA ALA A 482 -27.94 -3.29 5.31
C ALA A 482 -27.24 -4.07 4.17
N VAL A 483 -28.02 -4.56 3.19
CA VAL A 483 -27.51 -5.34 2.05
C VAL A 483 -27.27 -4.42 0.87
N LEU A 484 -26.08 -4.51 0.28
CA LEU A 484 -25.76 -3.88 -0.99
C LEU A 484 -26.05 -4.85 -2.14
N ILE A 485 -26.75 -4.37 -3.17
CA ILE A 485 -27.07 -5.11 -4.40
C ILE A 485 -26.53 -4.33 -5.58
N ASP A 486 -25.74 -4.99 -6.42
CA ASP A 486 -25.23 -4.41 -7.65
C ASP A 486 -26.23 -4.64 -8.79
N VAL A 487 -26.67 -3.53 -9.39
CA VAL A 487 -27.69 -3.52 -10.44
C VAL A 487 -27.06 -3.12 -11.76
N PHE A 488 -27.16 -4.02 -12.73
CA PHE A 488 -26.54 -3.90 -14.04
C PHE A 488 -27.59 -3.68 -15.12
N PRO A 489 -27.63 -2.50 -15.74
CA PRO A 489 -28.54 -2.26 -16.84
C PRO A 489 -28.10 -3.00 -18.11
N TYR A 490 -29.08 -3.43 -18.89
CA TYR A 490 -28.87 -3.89 -20.27
C TYR A 490 -29.99 -3.38 -21.18
N TRP A 491 -29.73 -3.35 -22.49
CA TRP A 491 -30.73 -2.97 -23.48
C TRP A 491 -30.53 -3.68 -24.81
N PHE A 492 -31.60 -3.80 -25.59
CA PHE A 492 -31.55 -4.45 -26.90
C PHE A 492 -31.17 -3.47 -28.01
N LYS A 493 -30.39 -3.95 -28.98
CA LYS A 493 -29.99 -3.24 -30.20
C LYS A 493 -30.18 -4.17 -31.41
N GLY A 494 -31.43 -4.32 -31.84
CA GLY A 494 -31.79 -5.27 -32.89
C GLY A 494 -31.61 -6.72 -32.43
N GLU A 495 -30.68 -7.44 -33.05
CA GLU A 495 -30.39 -8.86 -32.76
C GLU A 495 -29.37 -9.05 -31.61
N THR A 496 -28.87 -7.96 -31.04
CA THR A 496 -27.95 -8.01 -29.88
C THR A 496 -28.55 -7.33 -28.64
N ALA A 497 -27.97 -7.63 -27.48
CA ALA A 497 -28.16 -6.91 -26.24
C ALA A 497 -26.81 -6.35 -25.77
N THR A 498 -26.79 -5.08 -25.37
CA THR A 498 -25.62 -4.40 -24.83
C THR A 498 -25.69 -4.40 -23.30
N LEU A 499 -24.61 -4.81 -22.65
CA LEU A 499 -24.48 -4.90 -21.20
C LEU A 499 -23.01 -4.92 -20.77
N HIS A 500 -22.76 -4.74 -19.48
CA HIS A 500 -21.43 -5.00 -18.93
C HIS A 500 -21.12 -6.50 -18.97
N MET A 501 -19.91 -6.87 -19.39
CA MET A 501 -19.46 -8.25 -19.41
C MET A 501 -18.10 -8.33 -18.70
N GLU A 502 -17.11 -8.97 -19.32
CA GLU A 502 -15.80 -9.19 -18.74
C GLU A 502 -15.13 -7.86 -18.38
N ARG A 503 -14.54 -7.76 -17.18
CA ARG A 503 -13.79 -6.58 -16.71
C ARG A 503 -14.59 -5.26 -16.82
N MET A 504 -15.90 -5.32 -16.57
CA MET A 504 -16.81 -4.17 -16.65
C MET A 504 -16.84 -3.50 -18.03
N GLN A 505 -16.44 -4.19 -19.11
CA GLN A 505 -16.52 -3.65 -20.47
C GLN A 505 -17.94 -3.81 -21.01
N LEU A 506 -18.45 -2.77 -21.69
CA LEU A 506 -19.69 -2.89 -22.45
C LEU A 506 -19.46 -3.71 -23.71
N ARG A 507 -20.29 -4.72 -23.92
CA ARG A 507 -20.24 -5.59 -25.10
C ARG A 507 -21.64 -5.94 -25.59
N ASP A 508 -21.75 -6.17 -26.88
CA ASP A 508 -22.94 -6.71 -27.52
C ASP A 508 -22.88 -8.24 -27.51
N ILE A 509 -23.93 -8.89 -27.00
CA ILE A 509 -24.15 -10.35 -27.05
C ILE A 509 -25.45 -10.67 -27.81
N PRO A 510 -25.67 -11.90 -28.32
CA PRO A 510 -26.92 -12.25 -28.97
C PRO A 510 -28.15 -11.97 -28.09
N ALA A 511 -29.12 -11.24 -28.62
CA ALA A 511 -30.33 -10.84 -27.88
C ALA A 511 -31.11 -12.05 -27.34
N SER A 512 -31.06 -13.18 -28.05
CA SER A 512 -31.69 -14.43 -27.65
C SER A 512 -31.19 -14.99 -26.31
N MET A 513 -30.02 -14.57 -25.82
CA MET A 513 -29.50 -14.94 -24.50
C MET A 513 -30.14 -14.12 -23.37
N MET A 514 -30.58 -12.90 -23.68
CA MET A 514 -31.18 -11.96 -22.72
C MET A 514 -32.71 -11.88 -22.82
N GLN A 515 -33.31 -12.58 -23.79
CA GLN A 515 -34.76 -12.55 -24.04
C GLN A 515 -35.52 -13.50 -23.11
N GLY A 516 -36.55 -12.96 -22.47
CA GLY A 516 -37.45 -13.71 -21.60
C GLY A 516 -36.87 -13.95 -20.21
N ARG A 517 -37.76 -14.11 -19.24
CA ARG A 517 -37.42 -14.46 -17.86
C ARG A 517 -38.20 -15.70 -17.46
N GLU A 518 -37.56 -16.56 -16.70
CA GLU A 518 -38.20 -17.65 -15.98
C GLU A 518 -38.02 -17.45 -14.47
N SER A 519 -38.62 -18.30 -13.66
CA SER A 519 -38.47 -18.24 -12.21
C SER A 519 -37.79 -19.50 -11.68
N ILE A 520 -36.84 -19.31 -10.77
CA ILE A 520 -36.15 -20.40 -10.09
C ILE A 520 -36.41 -20.33 -8.58
N PRO A 521 -36.61 -21.47 -7.89
CA PRO A 521 -36.59 -21.49 -6.43
C PRO A 521 -35.15 -21.26 -5.93
N PHE A 522 -34.98 -20.25 -5.09
CA PHE A 522 -33.70 -19.88 -4.48
C PHE A 522 -33.92 -19.57 -2.99
N TYR A 523 -33.40 -20.42 -2.10
CA TYR A 523 -33.68 -20.39 -0.66
C TYR A 523 -35.18 -20.26 -0.29
N GLY A 524 -36.04 -20.95 -1.03
CA GLY A 524 -37.50 -20.96 -0.78
C GLY A 524 -38.25 -19.75 -1.34
N VAL A 525 -37.55 -18.78 -1.93
CA VAL A 525 -38.16 -17.64 -2.66
C VAL A 525 -38.04 -17.88 -4.15
N SER A 526 -39.09 -17.55 -4.90
CA SER A 526 -39.09 -17.60 -6.37
C SER A 526 -38.51 -16.30 -6.90
N LEU A 527 -37.37 -16.39 -7.60
CA LEU A 527 -36.67 -15.22 -8.17
C LEU A 527 -36.59 -15.32 -9.70
N PRO A 528 -36.71 -14.19 -10.42
CA PRO A 528 -36.59 -14.17 -11.87
C PRO A 528 -35.14 -14.37 -12.32
N VAL A 529 -34.94 -15.20 -13.34
CA VAL A 529 -33.67 -15.44 -14.04
C VAL A 529 -33.88 -15.35 -15.55
N LEU A 530 -32.81 -15.22 -16.33
CA LEU A 530 -32.87 -15.28 -17.79
C LEU A 530 -33.43 -16.64 -18.25
N ALA A 531 -34.36 -16.64 -19.21
CA ALA A 531 -34.94 -17.89 -19.74
C ALA A 531 -33.89 -18.79 -20.43
N ASN A 532 -32.78 -18.22 -20.88
CA ASN A 532 -31.64 -18.95 -21.46
C ASN A 532 -30.37 -18.76 -20.62
N ALA A 533 -30.50 -18.88 -19.29
CA ALA A 533 -29.42 -18.64 -18.34
C ALA A 533 -28.14 -19.44 -18.67
N ASN A 534 -28.24 -20.71 -19.08
CA ASN A 534 -27.07 -21.52 -19.42
C ASN A 534 -26.28 -20.95 -20.61
N ALA A 535 -26.94 -20.44 -21.64
CA ALA A 535 -26.25 -19.84 -22.78
C ALA A 535 -25.58 -18.52 -22.39
N PHE A 536 -26.24 -17.71 -21.57
CA PHE A 536 -25.64 -16.51 -21.01
C PHE A 536 -24.41 -16.82 -20.13
N LEU A 537 -24.51 -17.83 -19.26
CA LEU A 537 -23.40 -18.25 -18.40
C LEU A 537 -22.21 -18.79 -19.21
N ALA A 538 -22.46 -19.54 -20.28
CA ALA A 538 -21.40 -19.98 -21.19
C ALA A 538 -20.75 -18.79 -21.92
N GLU A 539 -21.53 -17.79 -22.33
CA GLU A 539 -21.02 -16.57 -22.96
C GLU A 539 -20.19 -15.71 -21.99
N ARG A 540 -20.57 -15.66 -20.70
CA ARG A 540 -19.92 -14.84 -19.66
C ARG A 540 -18.68 -15.48 -19.05
N TYR A 541 -18.74 -16.78 -18.79
CA TYR A 541 -17.73 -17.53 -18.01
C TYR A 541 -16.96 -18.55 -18.85
N GLY A 542 -17.35 -18.74 -20.11
CA GLY A 542 -16.81 -19.75 -21.02
C GLY A 542 -17.44 -21.13 -20.82
N GLU A 543 -17.12 -22.07 -21.70
CA GLU A 543 -17.65 -23.45 -21.68
C GLU A 543 -17.40 -24.20 -20.36
N GLY A 544 -16.39 -23.79 -19.59
CA GLY A 544 -16.03 -24.36 -18.29
C GLY A 544 -16.88 -23.90 -17.11
N TRP A 545 -17.87 -23.02 -17.30
CA TRP A 545 -18.63 -22.35 -16.21
C TRP A 545 -19.27 -23.29 -15.19
N ALA A 546 -19.61 -24.51 -15.62
CA ALA A 546 -20.18 -25.54 -14.75
C ALA A 546 -19.17 -26.10 -13.74
N THR A 547 -17.87 -25.88 -13.96
CA THR A 547 -16.80 -26.21 -13.01
C THR A 547 -16.45 -24.97 -12.20
N PRO A 548 -16.52 -25.01 -10.86
CA PRO A 548 -16.16 -23.87 -10.03
C PRO A 548 -14.69 -23.44 -10.24
N ASP A 549 -14.48 -22.15 -10.49
CA ASP A 549 -13.16 -21.53 -10.50
C ASP A 549 -13.17 -20.26 -9.63
N LYS A 550 -12.62 -20.38 -8.41
CA LYS A 550 -12.53 -19.28 -7.44
C LYS A 550 -11.72 -18.09 -7.98
N PHE A 551 -10.80 -18.33 -8.90
CA PHE A 551 -9.91 -17.31 -9.45
C PHE A 551 -10.36 -16.81 -10.82
N HIS A 552 -11.63 -17.03 -11.18
CA HIS A 552 -12.21 -16.46 -12.40
C HIS A 552 -12.12 -14.92 -12.35
N GLU A 553 -11.59 -14.32 -13.43
CA GLU A 553 -11.34 -12.87 -13.52
C GLU A 553 -10.51 -12.29 -12.36
N TRP A 554 -9.55 -13.07 -11.87
CA TRP A 554 -8.62 -12.56 -10.87
C TRP A 554 -7.96 -11.24 -11.34
N PRO A 555 -7.75 -10.23 -10.46
CA PRO A 555 -7.36 -8.88 -10.89
C PRO A 555 -5.98 -8.79 -11.56
N TRP A 556 -5.20 -9.87 -11.50
CA TRP A 556 -3.94 -10.03 -12.21
C TRP A 556 -3.81 -11.44 -12.78
N GLN A 557 -2.87 -11.62 -13.71
CA GLN A 557 -2.58 -12.92 -14.30
C GLN A 557 -1.94 -13.84 -13.26
N LEU A 558 -2.50 -15.04 -13.10
CA LEU A 558 -1.92 -16.08 -12.25
C LEU A 558 -1.10 -17.05 -13.11
N ASP A 559 0.13 -17.30 -12.67
CA ASP A 559 0.97 -18.37 -13.19
C ASP A 559 0.30 -19.73 -12.92
N VAL A 560 0.55 -20.67 -13.83
CA VAL A 560 -0.02 -22.02 -13.84
C VAL A 560 0.51 -22.86 -12.69
#